data_AF-A0A8B8IWR7-F1
#
_entry.id   AF-A0A8B8IWR7-F1
#
_cell.length_a   1.000
_cell.length_b   1.000
_cell.length_c   1.000
_cell.angle_alpha   90.00
_cell.angle_beta   90.00
_cell.angle_gamma   90.00
#
_symmetry.space_group_name_H-M   'P 1'
#
loop_
_entity.id
_entity.type
_entity.pdbx_description
1 polymer ?
#
loop_
_entity_poly.entity_id
_entity_poly.type
_entity_poly.pdbx_seq_one_letter_code
_entity_poly.pdbx_strand_id
1 'polypeptide(L)'
;MDIIFKVDLEDKFRTVIEDTMKHLYAKKINSTILNEQIIATAKEEIKELLIKSNFNNHKIQELLLSKGYNEERIHTFSSLIQNRRDELLYLTLVNLNSCYGETVAKFDWILKLVYGTSELKKLKYPLLQLALTTVNDGKCQQRNYDISKDILIKIINVLENID
;
A
#
# COMPACT_ATOMS: atom_id res chain seq x y z
N MET A 1 -8.74 -16.13 -9.43
CA MET A 1 -8.29 -15.54 -10.71
C MET A 1 -9.24 -15.90 -11.84
N ASP A 2 -9.70 -17.15 -11.94
CA ASP A 2 -10.57 -17.61 -13.02
C ASP A 2 -11.80 -16.73 -13.25
N ILE A 3 -12.42 -16.21 -12.18
CA ILE A 3 -13.62 -15.38 -12.31
C ILE A 3 -13.29 -13.97 -12.82
N ILE A 4 -12.16 -13.38 -12.40
CA ILE A 4 -11.70 -12.08 -12.91
C ILE A 4 -11.32 -12.22 -14.39
N PHE A 5 -10.57 -13.27 -14.74
CA PHE A 5 -10.16 -13.54 -16.10
C PHE A 5 -11.30 -14.00 -17.02
N LYS A 6 -12.51 -14.21 -16.49
CA LYS A 6 -13.76 -14.48 -17.23
C LYS A 6 -14.70 -13.28 -17.31
N VAL A 7 -14.34 -12.10 -16.79
CA VAL A 7 -15.17 -10.88 -16.94
C VAL A 7 -15.38 -10.58 -18.43
N ASP A 8 -16.62 -10.44 -18.88
CA ASP A 8 -16.95 -10.46 -20.32
C ASP A 8 -16.36 -9.28 -21.11
N LEU A 9 -16.30 -8.09 -20.50
CA LEU A 9 -15.82 -6.87 -21.15
C LEU A 9 -14.40 -6.53 -20.71
N GLU A 10 -13.53 -6.22 -21.67
CA GLU A 10 -12.11 -5.93 -21.43
C GLU A 10 -11.90 -4.67 -20.58
N ASP A 11 -12.67 -3.61 -20.81
CA ASP A 11 -12.63 -2.39 -19.97
C ASP A 11 -13.00 -2.67 -18.51
N LYS A 12 -13.97 -3.57 -18.31
CA LYS A 12 -14.36 -4.00 -16.96
C LYS A 12 -13.27 -4.86 -16.33
N PHE A 13 -12.66 -5.76 -17.09
CA PHE A 13 -11.52 -6.56 -16.64
C PHE A 13 -10.38 -5.66 -16.15
N ARG A 14 -9.97 -4.68 -16.96
CA ARG A 14 -8.89 -3.76 -16.61
C ARG A 14 -9.19 -2.99 -15.33
N THR A 15 -10.38 -2.39 -15.25
CA THR A 15 -10.81 -1.63 -14.07
C THR A 15 -10.80 -2.49 -12.81
N VAL A 16 -11.36 -3.70 -12.89
CA VAL A 16 -11.40 -4.65 -11.77
C VAL A 16 -10.00 -5.03 -11.30
N ILE A 17 -9.08 -5.30 -12.23
CA ILE A 17 -7.71 -5.67 -11.88
C ILE A 17 -6.94 -4.50 -11.27
N GLU A 18 -7.05 -3.31 -11.85
CA GLU A 18 -6.40 -2.11 -11.32
C GLU A 18 -6.87 -1.82 -9.88
N ASP A 19 -8.17 -1.89 -9.63
CA ASP A 19 -8.75 -1.72 -8.29
C ASP A 19 -8.35 -2.84 -7.32
N THR A 20 -8.31 -4.10 -7.80
CA THR A 20 -7.91 -5.25 -6.99
C THR A 20 -6.44 -5.14 -6.58
N MET A 21 -5.56 -4.76 -7.51
CA MET A 21 -4.14 -4.53 -7.24
C MET A 21 -3.92 -3.33 -6.32
N LYS A 22 -4.65 -2.23 -6.52
CA LYS A 22 -4.56 -1.04 -5.67
C LYS A 22 -4.90 -1.33 -4.21
N HIS A 23 -5.83 -2.25 -3.98
CA HIS A 23 -6.28 -2.61 -2.65
C HIS A 23 -5.80 -4.00 -2.21
N LEU A 24 -4.76 -4.57 -2.83
CA LEU A 24 -4.36 -5.98 -2.67
C LEU A 24 -4.25 -6.44 -1.21
N TYR A 25 -3.69 -5.58 -0.34
CA TYR A 25 -3.49 -5.85 1.09
C TYR A 25 -4.51 -5.17 2.01
N ALA A 26 -5.45 -4.39 1.47
CA ALA A 26 -6.49 -3.76 2.27
C ALA A 26 -7.57 -4.77 2.67
N LYS A 27 -7.98 -4.76 3.95
CA LYS A 27 -9.03 -5.63 4.51
C LYS A 27 -10.45 -5.34 4.00
N LYS A 28 -10.72 -4.11 3.56
CA LYS A 28 -12.01 -3.72 2.98
C LYS A 28 -11.80 -3.21 1.57
N ILE A 29 -12.72 -3.56 0.68
CA ILE A 29 -12.80 -3.02 -0.67
C ILE A 29 -14.21 -2.45 -0.80
N ASN A 30 -14.31 -1.18 -1.18
CA ASN A 30 -15.58 -0.61 -1.60
C ASN A 30 -15.71 -0.83 -3.11
N SER A 31 -15.76 -2.08 -3.59
CA SER A 31 -15.98 -2.35 -5.00
C SER A 31 -17.47 -2.61 -5.24
N THR A 32 -18.08 -1.80 -6.08
CA THR A 32 -19.50 -1.90 -6.45
C THR A 32 -19.76 -2.95 -7.54
N ILE A 33 -18.71 -3.55 -8.12
CA ILE A 33 -18.78 -4.26 -9.41
C ILE A 33 -18.81 -5.79 -9.26
N LEU A 34 -18.23 -6.36 -8.21
CA LEU A 34 -18.11 -7.81 -7.99
C LEU A 34 -18.40 -8.18 -6.53
N ASN A 35 -18.82 -9.43 -6.29
CA ASN A 35 -19.04 -9.97 -4.95
C ASN A 35 -17.73 -9.95 -4.14
N GLU A 36 -17.79 -9.46 -2.89
CA GLU A 36 -16.65 -9.34 -1.97
C GLU A 36 -15.84 -10.64 -1.82
N GLN A 37 -16.52 -11.79 -1.79
CA GLN A 37 -15.86 -13.10 -1.67
C GLN A 37 -14.97 -13.41 -2.90
N ILE A 38 -15.46 -13.08 -4.11
CA ILE A 38 -14.73 -13.34 -5.36
C ILE A 38 -13.45 -12.50 -5.40
N ILE A 39 -13.52 -11.25 -4.93
CA ILE A 39 -12.37 -10.36 -4.92
C ILE A 39 -11.37 -10.77 -3.83
N ALA A 40 -11.86 -11.22 -2.67
CA ALA A 40 -10.99 -11.77 -1.63
C ALA A 40 -10.19 -12.98 -2.15
N THR A 41 -10.85 -13.94 -2.80
CA THR A 41 -10.17 -15.09 -3.42
C THR A 41 -9.18 -14.65 -4.49
N ALA A 42 -9.56 -13.70 -5.35
CA ALA A 42 -8.67 -13.21 -6.39
C ALA A 42 -7.44 -12.49 -5.83
N LYS A 43 -7.57 -11.73 -4.74
CA LYS A 43 -6.43 -11.11 -4.05
C LYS A 43 -5.45 -12.15 -3.54
N GLU A 44 -5.93 -13.22 -2.89
CA GLU A 44 -5.05 -14.28 -2.40
C GLU A 44 -4.32 -14.99 -3.54
N GLU A 45 -5.03 -15.30 -4.63
CA GLU A 45 -4.40 -15.90 -5.81
C GLU A 45 -3.37 -14.97 -6.48
N ILE A 46 -3.62 -13.66 -6.53
CA ILE A 46 -2.65 -12.67 -7.05
C ILE A 46 -1.42 -12.61 -6.12
N LYS A 47 -1.61 -12.56 -4.80
CA LYS A 47 -0.50 -12.57 -3.82
C LYS A 47 0.35 -13.82 -3.99
N GLU A 48 -0.28 -14.99 -4.07
CA GLU A 48 0.43 -16.24 -4.29
C GLU A 48 1.20 -16.23 -5.61
N LEU A 49 0.60 -15.74 -6.69
CA LEU A 49 1.24 -15.64 -8.00
C LEU A 49 2.48 -14.74 -7.94
N LEU A 50 2.38 -13.58 -7.30
CA LEU A 50 3.50 -12.63 -7.14
C LEU A 50 4.64 -13.25 -6.34
N ILE A 51 4.34 -13.96 -5.24
CA ILE A 51 5.34 -14.64 -4.40
C ILE A 51 6.00 -15.78 -5.17
N LYS A 52 5.21 -16.68 -5.79
CA LYS A 52 5.72 -17.84 -6.56
C LYS A 52 6.57 -17.42 -7.76
N SER A 53 6.23 -16.30 -8.39
CA SER A 53 7.00 -15.74 -9.50
C SER A 53 8.18 -14.88 -9.07
N ASN A 54 8.34 -14.59 -7.78
CA ASN A 54 9.30 -13.61 -7.25
C ASN A 54 9.22 -12.25 -8.00
N PHE A 55 8.00 -11.80 -8.27
CA PHE A 55 7.71 -10.56 -9.02
C PHE A 55 8.39 -10.51 -10.41
N ASN A 56 8.72 -11.66 -11.01
CA ASN A 56 9.30 -11.75 -12.34
C ASN A 56 8.19 -11.84 -13.39
N ASN A 57 8.10 -10.83 -14.25
CA ASN A 57 7.03 -10.73 -15.24
C ASN A 57 6.99 -11.91 -16.23
N HIS A 58 8.15 -12.43 -16.65
CA HIS A 58 8.21 -13.58 -17.55
C HIS A 58 7.60 -14.82 -16.90
N LYS A 59 7.96 -15.10 -15.65
CA LYS A 59 7.40 -16.21 -14.87
C LYS A 59 5.90 -16.05 -14.65
N ILE A 60 5.42 -14.82 -14.45
CA ILE A 60 3.99 -14.53 -14.32
C ILE A 60 3.25 -14.90 -15.61
N GLN A 61 3.78 -14.50 -16.77
CA GLN A 61 3.20 -14.84 -18.07
C GLN A 61 3.16 -16.36 -18.28
N GLU A 62 4.26 -17.07 -18.04
CA GLU A 62 4.33 -18.54 -18.15
C GLU A 62 3.28 -19.24 -17.25
N LEU A 63 3.16 -18.79 -15.99
CA LEU A 63 2.21 -19.36 -15.03
C LEU A 63 0.75 -19.08 -15.41
N LEU A 64 0.47 -17.99 -16.12
CA LEU A 64 -0.89 -17.68 -16.59
C LEU A 64 -1.22 -18.38 -17.91
N LEU A 65 -0.24 -18.51 -18.82
CA LEU A 65 -0.37 -19.25 -20.06
C LEU A 65 -0.63 -20.74 -19.79
N SER A 66 0.10 -21.32 -18.84
CA SER A 66 -0.13 -22.73 -18.41
C SER A 66 -1.51 -22.99 -17.80
N LYS A 67 -2.22 -21.94 -17.37
CA LYS A 67 -3.62 -22.02 -16.90
C LYS A 67 -4.65 -21.85 -18.02
N GLY A 68 -4.22 -21.60 -19.26
CA GLY A 68 -5.10 -21.46 -20.42
C GLY A 68 -5.88 -20.15 -20.48
N TYR A 69 -5.38 -19.09 -19.84
CA TYR A 69 -6.01 -17.76 -19.95
C TYR A 69 -5.72 -17.12 -21.31
N ASN A 70 -6.61 -16.21 -21.74
CA ASN A 70 -6.45 -15.44 -22.98
C ASN A 70 -5.18 -14.57 -22.96
N GLU A 71 -4.40 -14.61 -24.03
CA GLU A 71 -3.09 -13.94 -24.15
C GLU A 71 -3.17 -12.42 -23.99
N GLU A 72 -4.18 -11.75 -24.54
CA GLU A 72 -4.34 -10.29 -24.42
C GLU A 72 -4.60 -9.88 -22.97
N ARG A 73 -5.39 -10.68 -22.24
CA ARG A 73 -5.64 -10.46 -20.80
C ARG A 73 -4.39 -10.73 -19.96
N ILE A 74 -3.62 -11.76 -20.30
CA ILE A 74 -2.32 -12.02 -19.67
C ILE A 74 -1.40 -10.84 -19.88
N HIS A 75 -1.27 -10.36 -21.12
CA HIS A 75 -0.43 -9.22 -21.46
C HIS A 75 -0.84 -7.96 -20.68
N THR A 76 -2.14 -7.69 -20.60
CA THR A 76 -2.70 -6.57 -19.83
C THR A 76 -2.35 -6.69 -18.34
N PHE A 77 -2.61 -7.86 -17.74
CA PHE A 77 -2.31 -8.11 -16.33
C PHE A 77 -0.82 -8.00 -16.01
N SER A 78 0.02 -8.63 -16.83
CA SER A 78 1.48 -8.57 -16.71
C SER A 78 2.01 -7.15 -16.87
N SER A 79 1.47 -6.37 -17.80
CA SER A 79 1.83 -4.97 -17.98
C SER A 79 1.47 -4.13 -16.75
N LEU A 80 0.32 -4.38 -16.13
CA LEU A 80 -0.08 -3.69 -14.89
C LEU A 80 0.85 -4.02 -13.73
N ILE A 81 1.27 -5.28 -13.57
CA ILE A 81 2.25 -5.66 -12.55
C ILE A 81 3.60 -5.02 -12.82
N GLN A 82 4.05 -5.06 -14.08
CA GLN A 82 5.35 -4.50 -14.46
C GLN A 82 5.41 -2.99 -14.17
N ASN A 83 4.34 -2.26 -14.50
CA ASN A 83 4.26 -0.81 -14.26
C ASN A 83 4.20 -0.45 -12.76
N ARG A 84 3.76 -1.37 -11.91
CA ARG A 84 3.58 -1.17 -10.46
C ARG A 84 4.50 -2.05 -9.63
N ARG A 85 5.55 -2.60 -10.21
CA ARG A 85 6.36 -3.65 -9.57
C ARG A 85 6.95 -3.19 -8.24
N ASP A 86 7.57 -2.01 -8.22
CA ASP A 86 8.24 -1.49 -7.03
C ASP A 86 7.24 -1.16 -5.93
N GLU A 87 6.09 -0.58 -6.31
CA GLU A 87 4.97 -0.32 -5.40
C GLU A 87 4.44 -1.64 -4.79
N LEU A 88 4.19 -2.65 -5.61
CA LEU A 88 3.70 -3.95 -5.16
C LEU A 88 4.70 -4.63 -4.23
N LEU A 89 6.00 -4.63 -4.59
CA LEU A 89 7.06 -5.19 -3.75
C LEU A 89 7.10 -4.51 -2.38
N TYR A 90 7.09 -3.17 -2.37
CA TYR A 90 7.07 -2.38 -1.15
C TYR A 90 5.83 -2.69 -0.29
N LEU A 91 4.64 -2.74 -0.89
CA LEU A 91 3.40 -3.08 -0.19
C LEU A 91 3.43 -4.51 0.37
N THR A 92 4.00 -5.47 -0.37
CA THR A 92 4.20 -6.85 0.11
C THR A 92 5.10 -6.88 1.34
N LEU A 93 6.23 -6.16 1.31
CA LEU A 93 7.17 -6.07 2.43
C LEU A 93 6.53 -5.44 3.67
N VAL A 94 5.85 -4.30 3.50
CA VAL A 94 5.13 -3.64 4.60
C VAL A 94 4.07 -4.57 5.18
N ASN A 95 3.30 -5.26 4.35
CA ASN A 95 2.29 -6.19 4.81
C ASN A 95 2.91 -7.37 5.57
N LEU A 96 3.98 -7.97 5.05
CA LEU A 96 4.71 -9.07 5.71
C LEU A 96 5.21 -8.64 7.10
N ASN A 97 5.89 -7.49 7.19
CA ASN A 97 6.38 -6.96 8.46
C ASN A 97 5.23 -6.65 9.42
N SER A 98 4.10 -6.16 8.89
CA SER A 98 2.91 -5.85 9.69
C SER A 98 2.26 -7.07 10.37
N CYS A 99 2.57 -8.29 9.89
CA CYS A 99 2.13 -9.53 10.54
C CYS A 99 2.91 -9.82 11.83
N TYR A 100 4.11 -9.26 11.99
CA TYR A 100 4.98 -9.47 13.14
C TYR A 100 4.93 -8.32 14.15
N GLY A 101 4.37 -7.17 13.77
CA GLY A 101 4.21 -6.01 14.65
C GLY A 101 3.72 -4.77 13.91
N GLU A 102 3.45 -3.70 14.65
CA GLU A 102 3.10 -2.41 14.06
C GLU A 102 4.29 -1.87 13.24
N THR A 103 4.10 -1.76 11.93
CA THR A 103 5.17 -1.36 10.99
C THR A 103 4.95 0.06 10.52
N VAL A 104 6.01 0.88 10.54
CA VAL A 104 5.97 2.22 9.93
C VAL A 104 5.99 2.08 8.41
N ALA A 105 4.93 2.51 7.74
CA ALA A 105 4.88 2.55 6.28
C ALA A 105 5.40 3.90 5.76
N LYS A 106 4.86 5.00 6.27
CA LYS A 106 5.21 6.35 5.79
C LYS A 106 5.36 7.30 6.98
N PHE A 107 6.27 8.26 6.85
CA PHE A 107 6.30 9.41 7.72
C PHE A 107 6.50 10.69 6.89
N ASP A 108 6.07 11.81 7.45
CA ASP A 108 6.27 13.14 6.89
C ASP A 108 6.39 14.18 8.01
N TRP A 109 7.07 15.29 7.73
CA TRP A 109 7.28 16.38 8.67
C TRP A 109 6.51 17.61 8.23
N ILE A 110 5.72 18.17 9.13
CA ILE A 110 4.93 19.37 8.87
C ILE A 110 5.40 20.46 9.83
N LEU A 111 5.89 21.56 9.29
CA LEU A 111 6.21 22.76 10.07
C LEU A 111 5.02 23.73 10.01
N LYS A 112 4.37 23.96 11.15
CA LYS A 112 3.26 24.90 11.29
C LYS A 112 3.74 26.17 12.01
N LEU A 113 3.36 27.33 11.50
CA LEU A 113 3.53 28.59 12.21
C LEU A 113 2.21 28.93 12.91
N VAL A 114 2.21 28.87 14.24
CA VAL A 114 1.02 29.22 15.04
C VAL A 114 1.05 30.71 15.33
N TYR A 115 -0.04 31.40 15.03
CA TYR A 115 -0.22 32.83 15.31
C TYR A 115 -1.08 32.99 16.56
N GLY A 116 -0.51 33.61 17.60
CA GLY A 116 -1.28 34.03 18.77
C GLY A 116 -2.31 35.10 18.39
N THR A 117 -3.57 34.89 18.75
CA THR A 117 -4.69 35.81 18.47
C THR A 117 -4.91 36.85 19.58
N SER A 118 -4.10 36.83 20.64
CA SER A 118 -4.21 37.79 21.76
C SER A 118 -3.41 39.06 21.47
N GLU A 119 -4.01 40.22 21.73
CA GLU A 119 -3.38 41.55 21.55
C GLU A 119 -2.06 41.70 22.34
N LEU A 120 -1.88 40.91 23.41
CA LEU A 120 -0.71 40.94 24.30
C LEU A 120 0.37 39.91 23.94
N LYS A 121 0.10 38.94 23.05
CA LYS A 121 1.08 37.91 22.64
C LYS A 121 0.96 37.60 21.15
N LYS A 122 1.57 38.47 20.33
CA LYS A 122 1.90 38.24 18.91
C LYS A 122 3.06 37.22 18.74
N LEU A 123 3.14 36.20 19.59
CA LEU A 123 4.18 35.19 19.49
C LEU A 123 3.85 34.25 18.32
N LYS A 124 4.68 34.32 17.27
CA LYS A 124 4.76 33.27 16.26
C LYS A 124 5.69 32.21 16.81
N TYR A 125 5.18 31.02 17.08
CA TYR A 125 6.05 29.90 17.42
C TYR A 125 5.92 28.79 16.37
N PRO A 126 7.04 28.19 15.94
CA PRO A 126 7.02 27.04 15.09
C PRO A 126 6.58 25.82 15.89
N LEU A 127 5.66 25.03 15.31
CA LEU A 127 5.27 23.73 15.78
C LEU A 127 5.69 22.72 14.72
N LEU A 128 6.57 21.79 15.09
CA LEU A 128 6.91 20.65 14.24
C LEU A 128 5.93 19.52 14.52
N GLN A 129 5.37 18.93 13.48
CA GLN A 129 4.53 17.75 13.58
C GLN A 129 5.11 16.60 12.78
N LEU A 130 5.13 15.41 13.38
CA LEU A 130 5.41 14.16 12.70
C LEU A 130 4.08 13.52 12.31
N ALA A 131 3.81 13.44 11.01
CA ALA A 131 2.72 12.64 10.48
C ALA A 131 3.22 11.23 10.21
N LEU A 132 2.75 10.25 10.98
CA LEU A 132 3.20 8.86 10.91
C LEU A 132 2.04 7.97 10.43
N THR A 133 2.29 7.14 9.43
CA THR A 133 1.38 6.10 8.97
C THR A 133 1.94 4.75 9.34
N THR A 134 1.22 4.03 10.19
CA THR A 134 1.55 2.66 10.59
C THR A 134 0.59 1.66 9.95
N VAL A 135 1.08 0.44 9.74
CA VAL A 135 0.31 -0.69 9.26
C VAL A 135 0.42 -1.81 10.28
N ASN A 136 -0.73 -2.34 10.70
CA ASN A 136 -0.81 -3.51 11.55
C ASN A 136 -1.85 -4.46 10.97
N ASP A 137 -1.41 -5.63 10.52
CA ASP A 137 -2.27 -6.67 9.93
C ASP A 137 -3.24 -6.08 8.87
N GLY A 138 -2.67 -5.42 7.86
CA GLY A 138 -3.38 -4.78 6.75
C GLY A 138 -4.26 -3.56 7.12
N LYS A 139 -4.32 -3.15 8.39
CA LYS A 139 -5.00 -1.92 8.81
C LYS A 139 -4.00 -0.77 8.85
N CYS A 140 -4.24 0.24 8.02
CA CYS A 140 -3.49 1.49 8.05
C CYS A 140 -4.06 2.42 9.13
N GLN A 141 -3.18 3.04 9.92
CA GLN A 141 -3.52 4.09 10.86
C GLN A 141 -2.60 5.29 10.62
N GLN A 142 -3.19 6.48 10.51
CA GLN A 142 -2.44 7.72 10.44
C GLN A 142 -2.55 8.43 11.79
N ARG A 143 -1.41 8.83 12.35
CA ARG A 143 -1.30 9.58 13.60
C ARG A 143 -0.40 10.78 13.40
N ASN A 144 -0.78 11.91 14.00
CA ASN A 144 0.01 13.13 13.99
C ASN A 144 0.50 13.40 15.40
N TYR A 145 1.80 13.66 15.54
CA TYR A 145 2.45 13.93 16.81
C TYR A 145 3.06 15.32 16.80
N ASP A 146 2.73 16.13 17.80
CA ASP A 146 3.40 17.41 18.03
C ASP A 146 4.76 17.14 18.67
N ILE A 147 5.84 17.54 17.99
CA ILE A 147 7.21 17.24 18.38
C ILE A 147 7.90 18.52 18.85
N SER A 148 8.29 18.55 20.12
CA SER A 148 9.20 19.57 20.64
C SER A 148 10.65 19.26 20.25
N LYS A 149 11.51 20.28 20.31
CA LYS A 149 12.96 20.13 20.03
C LYS A 149 13.60 19.01 20.87
N ASP A 150 13.28 18.93 22.15
CA ASP A 150 13.86 17.94 23.06
C ASP A 150 13.42 16.51 22.70
N ILE A 151 12.15 16.33 22.28
CA ILE A 151 11.64 15.03 21.83
C ILE A 151 12.32 14.64 20.51
N LEU A 152 12.47 15.58 19.57
CA LEU A 152 13.14 15.32 18.29
C LEU A 152 14.59 14.85 18.51
N ILE A 153 15.35 15.51 19.37
CA ILE A 153 16.73 15.13 19.70
C ILE A 153 16.76 13.72 20.28
N LYS A 154 15.84 13.37 21.18
CA LYS A 154 15.75 12.02 21.74
C LYS A 154 15.45 10.97 20.66
N ILE A 155 14.53 11.26 19.74
CA ILE A 155 14.20 10.37 18.63
C ILE A 155 15.44 10.14 17.75
N ILE A 156 16.13 11.21 17.35
CA ILE A 156 17.35 11.13 16.54
C ILE A 156 18.40 10.28 17.25
N ASN A 157 18.69 10.57 18.51
CA ASN A 157 19.68 9.83 19.28
C ASN A 157 19.32 8.35 19.40
N VAL A 158 18.04 8.00 19.61
CA VAL A 158 17.64 6.59 19.65
C VAL A 158 17.85 5.93 18.30
N LEU A 159 17.40 6.56 17.21
CA LEU A 159 17.46 5.98 15.85
C LEU A 159 18.89 5.84 15.32
N GLU A 160 19.79 6.78 15.64
CA GLU A 160 21.20 6.71 15.25
C GLU A 160 21.98 5.61 15.98
N ASN A 161 21.46 5.12 17.11
CA ASN A 161 22.07 4.07 17.90
C ASN A 161 21.33 2.73 17.77
N ILE A 162 20.49 2.56 16.73
CA ILE A 162 19.94 1.24 16.38
C ILE A 162 20.97 0.52 15.52
N ASP A 163 21.67 -0.43 16.12
CA ASP A 163 22.47 -1.46 15.43
C ASP A 163 21.60 -2.60 14.91
#